data_AF-A0A3B4XE13-F1
#
_entry.id   AF-A0A3B4XE13-F1
#
_cell.length_a   1.000
_cell.length_b   1.000
_cell.length_c   1.000
_cell.angle_alpha   90.00
_cell.angle_beta   90.00
_cell.angle_gamma   90.00
#
_symmetry.space_group_name_H-M   'P 1'
#
loop_
_entity.id
_entity.type
_entity.pdbx_description
1 polymer ?
#
loop_
_entity_poly.entity_id
_entity_poly.type
_entity_poly.pdbx_seq_one_letter_code
_entity_poly.pdbx_strand_id
1 'polypeptide(L)'
;MHTFISLEKSWHLSKIQMDKNHKKLRNQDSNPCMEESDASHKCLDASNYDKRMCSAYFQRYKDCRKYWHNIMLERRRNGVRPDMPTAAERREMLTAIGGKPY
;
A
#
# COMPACT_ATOMS: atom_id res chain seq x y z
N MET A 1 -27.66 -32.29 13.17
CA MET A 1 -27.72 -31.04 12.37
C MET A 1 -27.08 -29.82 13.07
N HIS A 2 -26.97 -29.77 14.41
CA HIS A 2 -26.33 -28.66 15.13
C HIS A 2 -24.81 -28.49 14.87
N THR A 3 -24.08 -29.55 14.52
CA THR A 3 -22.63 -29.52 14.30
C THR A 3 -22.24 -28.84 12.98
N PHE A 4 -23.07 -28.96 11.93
CA PHE A 4 -22.81 -28.40 10.61
C PHE A 4 -22.89 -26.86 10.60
N ILE A 5 -23.89 -26.31 11.29
CA ILE A 5 -24.10 -24.85 11.45
C ILE A 5 -22.91 -24.18 12.19
N SER A 6 -22.26 -24.90 13.12
CA SER A 6 -21.12 -24.37 13.88
C SER A 6 -19.85 -24.25 13.02
N LEU A 7 -19.64 -25.18 12.09
CA LEU A 7 -18.53 -25.16 11.13
C LEU A 7 -18.69 -24.04 10.08
N GLU A 8 -19.92 -23.82 9.58
CA GLU A 8 -20.22 -22.70 8.67
C GLU A 8 -20.02 -21.33 9.33
N LYS A 9 -20.46 -21.17 10.59
CA LYS A 9 -20.22 -19.94 11.36
C LYS A 9 -18.73 -19.69 11.59
N SER A 10 -17.94 -20.74 11.87
CA SER A 10 -16.48 -20.65 12.03
C SER A 10 -15.78 -20.22 10.73
N TRP A 11 -16.14 -20.83 9.60
CA TRP A 11 -15.64 -20.44 8.28
C TRP A 11 -16.01 -18.98 7.91
N HIS A 12 -17.22 -18.54 8.25
CA HIS A 12 -17.66 -17.18 7.98
C HIS A 12 -16.95 -16.14 8.86
N LEU A 13 -16.72 -16.43 10.15
CA LEU A 13 -15.91 -15.57 11.03
C LEU A 13 -14.47 -15.46 10.55
N SER A 14 -13.86 -16.58 10.14
CA SER A 14 -12.51 -16.59 9.58
C SER A 14 -12.42 -15.77 8.28
N LYS A 15 -13.43 -15.90 7.40
CA LYS A 15 -13.53 -15.09 6.17
C LYS A 15 -13.68 -13.59 6.45
N ILE A 16 -14.49 -13.20 7.45
CA ILE A 16 -14.63 -11.81 7.89
C ILE A 16 -13.30 -11.27 8.48
N GLN A 17 -12.55 -12.09 9.21
CA GLN A 17 -11.22 -11.70 9.74
C GLN A 17 -10.19 -11.52 8.62
N MET A 18 -10.19 -12.39 7.61
CA MET A 18 -9.30 -12.25 6.45
C MET A 18 -9.62 -11.01 5.62
N ASP A 19 -10.91 -10.68 5.40
CA ASP A 19 -11.32 -9.45 4.70
C ASP A 19 -10.88 -8.18 5.44
N LYS A 20 -11.05 -8.16 6.78
CA LYS A 20 -10.59 -7.04 7.63
C LYS A 20 -9.08 -6.85 7.55
N ASN A 21 -8.30 -7.93 7.55
CA ASN A 21 -6.84 -7.86 7.40
C ASN A 21 -6.42 -7.40 6.00
N HIS A 22 -7.10 -7.87 4.95
CA HIS A 22 -6.87 -7.43 3.58
C HIS A 22 -7.16 -5.93 3.42
N LYS A 23 -8.25 -5.45 4.04
CA LYS A 23 -8.64 -4.03 4.04
C LYS A 23 -7.66 -3.13 4.82
N LYS A 24 -7.05 -3.63 5.90
CA LYS A 24 -6.02 -2.92 6.67
C LYS A 24 -4.70 -2.81 5.90
N LEU A 25 -4.33 -3.86 5.14
CA LEU A 25 -3.15 -3.85 4.27
C LEU A 25 -3.34 -2.98 3.01
N ARG A 26 -4.58 -2.88 2.51
CA ARG A 26 -4.98 -2.03 1.39
C ARG A 26 -5.41 -0.62 1.76
N ASN A 27 -5.11 -0.17 2.98
CA ASN A 27 -5.45 1.18 3.38
C ASN A 27 -4.60 2.20 2.60
N GLN A 28 -5.19 2.79 1.56
CA GLN A 28 -4.59 3.83 0.73
C GLN A 28 -4.08 5.01 1.59
N ASP A 29 -4.67 5.22 2.77
CA ASP A 29 -4.27 6.26 3.72
C ASP A 29 -2.96 5.98 4.44
N SER A 30 -2.61 4.71 4.64
CA SER A 30 -1.40 4.32 5.40
C SER A 30 -0.20 4.03 4.50
N ASN A 31 -0.42 3.60 3.26
CA ASN A 31 0.65 3.29 2.32
C ASN A 31 0.52 4.14 1.04
N PRO A 32 1.40 5.14 0.85
CA PRO A 32 1.36 5.98 -0.34
C PRO A 32 1.90 5.29 -1.61
N CYS A 33 2.51 4.12 -1.47
CA CYS A 33 3.14 3.38 -2.57
C CYS A 33 2.36 2.11 -2.95
N MET A 34 1.04 2.10 -2.70
CA MET A 34 0.18 0.94 -2.95
C MET A 34 0.11 0.59 -4.43
N GLU A 35 -0.01 1.58 -5.30
CA GLU A 35 -0.13 1.35 -6.75
C GLU A 35 1.15 0.75 -7.33
N GLU A 36 2.31 1.17 -6.83
CA GLU A 36 3.62 0.69 -7.24
C GLU A 36 3.85 -0.74 -6.72
N SER A 37 3.40 -1.02 -5.49
CA SER A 37 3.40 -2.38 -4.94
C SER A 37 2.51 -3.31 -5.76
N ASP A 38 1.28 -2.91 -6.05
CA ASP A 38 0.34 -3.69 -6.87
C ASP A 38 0.90 -3.90 -8.29
N ALA A 39 1.56 -2.89 -8.88
CA ALA A 39 2.21 -3.02 -10.18
C ALA A 39 3.39 -4.02 -10.14
N SER A 40 4.21 -4.00 -9.09
CA SER A 40 5.30 -4.95 -8.93
C SER A 40 4.80 -6.39 -8.77
N HIS A 41 3.71 -6.59 -8.02
CA HIS A 41 3.08 -7.89 -7.87
C HIS A 41 2.47 -8.40 -9.17
N LYS A 42 1.81 -7.52 -9.95
CA LYS A 42 1.29 -7.88 -11.28
C LYS A 42 2.40 -8.30 -12.24
N CYS A 43 3.55 -7.62 -12.20
CA CYS A 43 4.68 -8.01 -13.02
C CYS A 43 5.20 -9.40 -12.63
N LEU A 44 5.35 -9.67 -11.32
CA LEU A 44 5.78 -10.99 -10.83
C LEU A 44 4.80 -12.09 -11.23
N ASP A 45 3.50 -11.85 -11.15
CA ASP A 45 2.47 -12.80 -11.54
C ASP A 45 2.56 -13.15 -13.04
N ALA A 46 2.80 -12.13 -13.89
CA ALA A 46 2.98 -12.32 -15.32
C ALA A 46 4.34 -12.95 -15.71
N SER A 47 5.37 -12.83 -14.86
CA SER A 47 6.75 -13.25 -15.17
C SER A 47 7.17 -14.56 -14.49
N ASN A 48 6.23 -15.38 -14.00
CA ASN A 48 6.55 -16.57 -13.18
C ASN A 48 7.46 -16.24 -11.98
N TYR A 49 7.25 -15.08 -11.35
CA TYR A 49 8.02 -14.56 -10.23
C TYR A 49 9.49 -14.27 -10.54
N ASP A 50 9.87 -14.12 -11.80
CA ASP A 50 11.20 -13.65 -12.15
C ASP A 50 11.36 -12.16 -11.80
N LYS A 51 12.06 -11.92 -10.68
CA LYS A 51 12.33 -10.59 -10.14
C LYS A 51 13.18 -9.73 -11.08
N ARG A 52 13.99 -10.34 -11.95
CA ARG A 52 14.91 -9.61 -12.85
C ARG A 52 14.12 -8.79 -13.87
N MET A 53 13.04 -9.38 -14.38
CA MET A 53 12.12 -8.76 -15.34
C MET A 53 11.36 -7.57 -14.73
N CYS A 54 11.15 -7.58 -13.41
CA CYS A 54 10.36 -6.57 -12.70
C CYS A 54 11.21 -5.53 -11.96
N SER A 55 12.52 -5.48 -12.20
CA SER A 55 13.45 -4.56 -11.54
C SER A 55 13.01 -3.10 -11.59
N ALA A 56 12.46 -2.64 -12.71
CA ALA A 56 11.91 -1.30 -12.87
C ALA A 56 10.76 -1.02 -11.87
N TYR A 57 9.81 -1.96 -11.71
CA TYR A 57 8.70 -1.78 -10.77
C TYR A 57 9.17 -1.72 -9.31
N PHE A 58 10.17 -2.54 -8.95
CA PHE A 58 10.76 -2.46 -7.62
C PHE A 58 11.51 -1.15 -7.38
N GLN A 59 12.16 -0.62 -8.42
CA GLN A 59 12.85 0.66 -8.33
C GLN A 59 11.84 1.78 -8.06
N ARG A 60 10.74 1.85 -8.82
CA ARG A 60 9.66 2.83 -8.60
C ARG A 60 9.06 2.73 -7.19
N TYR A 61 8.85 1.52 -6.67
CA TYR A 61 8.40 1.33 -5.29
C TYR A 61 9.40 1.87 -4.25
N LYS A 62 10.71 1.63 -4.46
CA LYS A 62 11.77 2.19 -3.58
C LYS A 62 11.81 3.71 -3.65
N ASP A 63 11.68 4.27 -4.85
CA ASP A 63 11.72 5.72 -5.06
C ASP A 63 10.50 6.40 -4.43
N CYS A 64 9.31 5.80 -4.57
CA CYS A 64 8.12 6.23 -3.85
C CYS A 64 8.33 6.25 -2.33
N ARG A 65 8.84 5.14 -1.76
CA ARG A 65 9.12 5.04 -0.31
C ARG A 65 10.11 6.11 0.14
N LYS A 66 11.15 6.36 -0.64
CA LYS A 66 12.18 7.37 -0.36
C LYS A 66 11.61 8.79 -0.40
N TYR A 67 10.80 9.10 -1.40
CA TYR A 67 10.14 10.41 -1.52
C TYR A 67 9.27 10.71 -0.30
N TRP A 68 8.35 9.81 0.05
CA TRP A 68 7.47 10.02 1.20
C TRP A 68 8.22 10.01 2.53
N HIS A 69 9.30 9.23 2.64
CA HIS A 69 10.17 9.28 3.82
C HIS A 69 10.82 10.64 4.00
N ASN A 70 11.33 11.25 2.92
CA ASN A 70 11.91 12.58 2.98
C ASN A 70 10.88 13.64 3.41
N ILE A 71 9.66 13.57 2.87
CA ILE A 71 8.56 14.46 3.30
C ILE A 71 8.24 14.28 4.79
N MET A 72 8.18 13.03 5.28
CA MET A 72 7.96 12.77 6.71
C MET A 72 9.08 13.37 7.58
N LEU A 73 10.34 13.23 7.15
CA LEU A 73 11.48 13.80 7.88
C LEU A 73 11.43 15.33 7.90
N GLU A 74 11.05 15.95 6.78
CA GLU A 74 10.89 17.40 6.69
C GLU A 74 9.76 17.90 7.59
N ARG A 75 8.58 17.26 7.54
CA ARG A 75 7.44 17.57 8.41
C ARG A 75 7.79 17.43 9.89
N ARG A 76 8.52 16.36 10.24
CA ARG A 76 9.04 16.15 11.60
C ARG A 76 10.00 17.26 12.03
N ARG A 77 10.94 17.66 11.16
CA ARG A 77 11.88 18.76 11.45
C ARG A 77 11.15 20.08 11.67
N ASN A 78 10.06 20.30 10.94
CA ASN A 78 9.21 21.49 11.04
C ASN A 78 8.17 21.41 12.17
N GLY A 79 8.14 20.31 12.94
CA GLY A 79 7.18 20.13 14.04
C GLY A 79 5.74 19.89 13.59
N VAL A 80 5.50 19.57 12.32
CA VAL A 80 4.15 19.34 11.75
C VAL A 80 3.71 17.92 12.05
N ARG A 81 2.56 17.78 12.73
CA ARG A 81 1.91 16.50 13.00
C ARG A 81 0.54 16.44 12.32
N PRO A 82 0.15 15.30 11.72
CA PRO A 82 0.91 14.04 11.62
C PRO A 82 2.12 14.12 10.66
N ASP A 83 3.17 13.36 11.00
CA ASP A 83 4.40 13.24 10.19
C ASP A 83 4.09 12.78 8.77
N MET A 84 3.16 11.83 8.63
CA MET A 84 2.70 11.33 7.33
C MET A 84 1.59 12.25 6.79
N PRO A 85 1.71 12.77 5.56
CA PRO A 85 0.66 13.56 4.94
C PRO A 85 -0.62 12.75 4.72
N THR A 86 -1.77 13.39 4.90
CA THR A 86 -3.10 12.83 4.63
C THR A 86 -3.30 12.55 3.14
N ALA A 87 -4.28 11.73 2.76
CA ALA A 87 -4.58 11.45 1.35
C ALA A 87 -4.89 12.72 0.51
N ALA A 88 -5.50 13.74 1.12
CA ALA A 88 -5.75 15.01 0.45
C ALA A 88 -4.44 15.76 0.14
N GLU A 89 -3.60 15.97 1.17
CA GLU A 89 -2.29 16.62 1.02
C GLU A 89 -1.42 15.86 0.01
N ARG A 90 -1.43 14.53 0.04
CA ARG A 90 -0.66 13.73 -0.92
C ARG A 90 -1.07 13.98 -2.37
N ARG A 91 -2.38 14.07 -2.64
CA ARG A 91 -2.87 14.36 -4.00
C ARG A 91 -2.47 15.76 -4.46
N GLU A 92 -2.51 16.74 -3.57
CA GLU A 92 -2.06 18.10 -3.86
C GLU A 92 -0.56 18.15 -4.18
N MET A 93 0.27 17.50 -3.36
CA MET A 93 1.71 17.41 -3.59
C MET A 93 2.05 16.77 -4.95
N LEU A 94 1.37 15.67 -5.31
CA LEU A 94 1.56 15.00 -6.60
C LEU A 94 1.07 15.87 -7.78
N THR A 95 -0.03 16.60 -7.60
CA THR A 95 -0.55 17.51 -8.62
C THR A 95 0.40 18.68 -8.85
N ALA A 96 0.97 19.25 -7.77
CA ALA A 96 1.90 20.37 -7.84
C ALA A 96 3.19 20.04 -8.60
N ILE A 97 3.65 18.79 -8.53
CA ILE A 97 4.84 18.30 -9.25
C ILE A 97 4.52 17.95 -10.72
N GLY A 98 3.23 17.88 -11.09
CA GLY A 98 2.79 17.47 -12.43
C GLY A 98 2.81 15.95 -12.64
N GLY A 99 2.85 15.16 -11.56
CA GLY A 99 2.88 13.70 -11.63
C GLY A 99 3.54 13.05 -10.42
N LYS A 100 3.74 11.73 -10.52
CA LYS A 100 4.51 10.97 -9.53
C LYS A 100 5.99 11.19 -9.81
N PRO A 101 6.79 11.66 -8.83
CA PRO A 101 8.23 11.85 -9.00
C PRO A 101 9.03 10.53 -9.03
N TYR A 102 8.35 9.41 -9.32
CA TYR A 102 8.83 8.02 -9.29
C TYR A 102 8.07 7.12 -10.29
#